data_AF-A0A0M4GBF2-F1
#
_entry.id   AF-A0A0M4GBF2-F1
#
_cell.length_a   1.000
_cell.length_b   1.000
_cell.length_c   1.000
_cell.angle_alpha   90.00
_cell.angle_beta   90.00
_cell.angle_gamma   90.00
#
_symmetry.space_group_name_H-M   'P 1'
#
loop_
_entity.id
_entity.type
_entity.pdbx_description
1 polymer ?
#
loop_
_entity_poly.entity_id
_entity_poly.type
_entity_poly.pdbx_seq_one_letter_code
_entity_poly.pdbx_strand_id
1 'polypeptide(L)'
;MNLRLLFSVLRKILEEEPFSHKTYNLNESEFRNFLEMALKKNYISVLKGRIQTTYSLTEKGLEFLKANMQFNGEIPEDPKELPQWCAL
;
A
#
# COMPACT_ATOMS: atom_id res chain seq x y z
N MET A 1 8.88 9.10 -0.29
CA MET A 1 7.96 7.95 -0.35
C MET A 1 8.08 7.20 0.96
N ASN A 2 6.99 7.06 1.71
CA ASN A 2 6.99 6.38 3.01
C ASN A 2 7.07 4.86 2.80
N LEU A 3 8.17 4.24 3.26
CA LEU A 3 8.44 2.80 3.01
C LEU A 3 7.52 1.89 3.80
N ARG A 4 7.11 2.30 5.01
CA ARG A 4 6.17 1.56 5.83
C ARG A 4 4.77 1.56 5.20
N LEU A 5 4.35 2.72 4.68
CA LEU A 5 3.10 2.85 3.92
C LEU A 5 3.13 2.01 2.65
N LEU A 6 4.27 1.99 1.95
CA LEU A 6 4.44 1.12 0.78
C LEU A 6 4.29 -0.34 1.18
N PHE A 7 4.99 -0.78 2.21
CA PHE A 7 4.88 -2.15 2.70
C PHE A 7 3.43 -2.52 3.05
N SER A 8 2.73 -1.67 3.79
CA SER A 8 1.34 -1.90 4.17
C SER A 8 0.40 -1.96 2.96
N VAL A 9 0.55 -1.06 1.98
CA VAL A 9 -0.27 -1.07 0.76
C VAL A 9 0.01 -2.33 -0.07
N LEU A 10 1.28 -2.69 -0.25
CA LEU A 10 1.64 -3.90 -1.01
C LEU A 10 1.12 -5.17 -0.33
N ARG A 11 1.12 -5.20 1.01
CA ARG A 11 0.57 -6.30 1.80
C ARG A 11 -0.93 -6.44 1.61
N LYS A 12 -1.71 -5.35 1.69
CA LYS A 12 -3.16 -5.37 1.41
C LYS A 12 -3.47 -5.86 0.00
N ILE A 13 -2.66 -5.47 -0.99
CA ILE A 13 -2.79 -5.96 -2.37
C ILE A 13 -2.50 -7.48 -2.45
N LEU A 14 -1.47 -7.96 -1.75
CA LEU A 14 -1.12 -9.39 -1.70
C LEU A 14 -2.19 -10.24 -1.02
N GLU A 15 -2.78 -9.73 0.06
CA GLU A 15 -3.84 -10.38 0.84
C GLU A 15 -5.24 -10.21 0.21
N GLU A 16 -5.33 -9.52 -0.94
CA GLU A 16 -6.57 -9.17 -1.63
C GLU A 16 -7.59 -8.43 -0.73
N GLU A 17 -7.08 -7.70 0.27
CA GLU A 17 -7.89 -6.94 1.21
C GLU A 17 -8.24 -5.56 0.66
N PRO A 18 -9.46 -5.06 0.91
CA PRO A 18 -9.85 -3.72 0.50
C PRO A 18 -9.07 -2.65 1.27
N PHE A 19 -8.59 -1.62 0.57
CA PHE A 19 -7.90 -0.49 1.17
C PHE A 19 -8.27 0.82 0.47
N SER A 20 -8.18 1.92 1.20
CA SER A 20 -8.44 3.27 0.68
C SER A 20 -7.63 4.32 1.44
N HIS A 21 -7.72 5.58 1.03
CA HIS A 21 -7.11 6.71 1.75
C HIS A 21 -7.52 6.75 3.24
N LYS A 22 -8.76 6.33 3.57
CA LYS A 22 -9.27 6.26 4.95
C LYS A 22 -8.55 5.20 5.79
N THR A 23 -8.17 4.08 5.18
CA THR A 23 -7.40 3.00 5.84
C THR A 23 -6.09 3.52 6.42
N TYR A 24 -5.53 4.55 5.78
CA TYR A 24 -4.24 5.14 6.15
C TYR A 24 -4.38 6.55 6.73
N ASN A 25 -5.61 7.02 7.01
CA ASN A 25 -5.86 8.39 7.47
C ASN A 25 -5.16 9.47 6.62
N LEU A 26 -5.10 9.24 5.31
CA LEU A 26 -4.53 10.18 4.34
C LEU A 26 -5.64 10.91 3.60
N ASN A 27 -5.33 12.10 3.10
CA ASN A 27 -6.23 12.75 2.16
C ASN A 27 -6.22 12.00 0.83
N GLU A 28 -7.34 12.00 0.12
CA GLU A 28 -7.50 11.27 -1.14
C GLU A 28 -6.43 11.64 -2.18
N SER A 29 -6.10 12.93 -2.29
CA SER A 29 -5.07 13.42 -3.21
C SER A 29 -3.69 12.87 -2.88
N GLU A 30 -3.33 12.85 -1.59
CA GLU A 30 -2.03 12.34 -1.12
C GLU A 30 -1.92 10.83 -1.37
N PHE A 31 -3.00 10.11 -1.08
CA PHE A 31 -3.07 8.68 -1.31
C PHE A 31 -2.99 8.33 -2.80
N ARG A 32 -3.69 9.08 -3.66
CA ARG A 32 -3.59 8.91 -5.12
C ARG A 32 -2.18 9.18 -5.63
N ASN A 33 -1.55 10.28 -5.20
CA ASN A 33 -0.16 10.60 -5.54
C ASN A 33 0.80 9.49 -5.09
N PHE A 34 0.54 8.90 -3.92
CA PHE A 34 1.29 7.77 -3.40
C PHE A 34 1.19 6.53 -4.31
N LEU A 35 -0.03 6.15 -4.71
CA LEU A 35 -0.24 5.03 -5.64
C LEU A 35 0.39 5.28 -7.01
N GLU A 36 0.31 6.51 -7.54
CA GLU A 36 0.99 6.89 -8.77
C GLU A 36 2.52 6.75 -8.66
N MET A 37 3.10 7.11 -7.51
CA MET A 37 4.53 6.88 -7.27
C MET A 37 4.88 5.40 -7.20
N ALA A 38 4.04 4.57 -6.57
CA ALA A 38 4.24 3.12 -6.51
C ALA A 38 4.17 2.47 -7.90
N LEU A 39 3.25 2.93 -8.76
CA LEU A 39 3.15 2.56 -10.18
C LEU A 39 4.39 2.98 -10.97
N LYS A 40 4.78 4.27 -10.89
CA LYS A 40 5.96 4.80 -11.59
C LYS A 40 7.25 4.08 -11.20
N LYS A 41 7.35 3.65 -9.94
CA LYS A 41 8.52 2.90 -9.44
C LYS A 41 8.41 1.39 -9.67
N ASN A 42 7.38 0.91 -10.35
CA ASN A 42 7.16 -0.48 -10.70
C ASN A 42 7.02 -1.42 -9.49
N TYR A 43 6.41 -0.98 -8.39
CA TYR A 43 6.07 -1.88 -7.26
C TYR A 43 4.70 -2.56 -7.45
N ILE A 44 3.79 -1.88 -8.14
CA ILE A 44 2.44 -2.36 -8.45
C ILE A 44 2.14 -2.12 -9.93
N SER A 45 1.18 -2.86 -10.45
CA SER A 45 0.60 -2.68 -11.79
C SER A 45 -0.92 -2.59 -11.70
N VAL A 46 -1.55 -1.90 -12.66
CA VAL A 46 -3.01 -1.81 -12.74
C VAL A 46 -3.54 -2.98 -13.57
N LEU A 47 -4.42 -3.77 -12.98
CA LEU A 47 -5.27 -4.71 -13.70
C LEU A 47 -6.50 -3.93 -14.19
N LYS A 48 -6.62 -3.75 -15.50
CA LYS A 48 -7.79 -3.08 -16.10
C LYS A 48 -9.02 -3.99 -16.01
N GLY A 49 -9.75 -3.90 -14.90
CA GLY A 49 -11.12 -4.40 -14.79
C GLY A 49 -12.13 -3.40 -15.38
N ARG A 50 -13.27 -3.89 -15.89
CA ARG A 50 -14.31 -3.06 -16.53
C ARG A 50 -15.07 -2.12 -15.57
N ILE A 51 -14.89 -2.25 -14.24
CA ILE A 51 -15.74 -1.57 -13.23
C ILE A 51 -14.93 -1.00 -12.04
N GLN A 52 -13.79 -1.61 -11.67
CA GLN A 52 -12.91 -1.12 -10.59
C GLN A 52 -11.43 -1.21 -10.97
N THR A 53 -10.65 -0.25 -10.47
CA THR A 53 -9.19 -0.27 -10.59
C THR A 53 -8.64 -1.27 -9.58
N THR A 54 -8.22 -2.44 -10.06
CA THR A 54 -7.55 -3.44 -9.23
C THR A 54 -6.05 -3.30 -9.42
N TYR A 55 -5.29 -3.48 -8.35
CA TYR A 55 -3.83 -3.46 -8.40
C TYR A 55 -3.30 -4.88 -8.22
N SER A 56 -2.18 -5.19 -8.87
CA SER A 56 -1.40 -6.40 -8.64
C SER A 56 0.04 -6.03 -8.31
N LEU A 57 0.73 -6.91 -7.57
CA LEU A 57 2.15 -6.74 -7.30
C LEU A 57 2.99 -7.11 -8.52
N THR A 58 4.07 -6.36 -8.73
CA THR A 58 5.14 -6.75 -9.66
C THR A 58 6.16 -7.63 -8.94
N GLU A 59 7.11 -8.21 -9.67
CA GLU A 59 8.27 -8.91 -9.08
C GLU A 59 9.00 -8.03 -8.06
N LYS A 60 9.28 -6.77 -8.41
CA LYS A 60 9.90 -5.79 -7.51
C LYS A 60 9.06 -5.50 -6.26
N GLY A 61 7.74 -5.47 -6.38
CA GLY A 61 6.83 -5.34 -5.24
C GLY A 61 6.96 -6.51 -4.26
N LEU A 62 7.02 -7.73 -4.80
CA LEU A 62 7.20 -8.96 -4.02
C LEU A 62 8.58 -9.02 -3.34
N GLU A 63 9.65 -8.67 -4.06
CA GLU A 63 11.00 -8.57 -3.48
C GLU A 63 11.06 -7.55 -2.35
N PHE A 64 10.42 -6.39 -2.53
CA PHE A 64 10.35 -5.36 -1.50
C PHE A 64 9.67 -5.88 -0.23
N LEU A 65 8.55 -6.61 -0.35
CA LEU A 65 7.89 -7.23 0.80
C LEU A 65 8.83 -8.20 1.53
N LYS A 66 9.51 -9.09 0.79
CA LYS A 66 10.46 -10.05 1.39
C LYS A 66 11.62 -9.36 2.11
N ALA A 67 12.15 -8.28 1.53
CA ALA A 67 13.27 -7.53 2.10
C ALA A 67 12.89 -6.65 3.30
N ASN A 68 11.59 -6.40 3.52
CA ASN A 68 11.10 -5.46 4.53
C ASN A 68 10.11 -6.10 5.52
N MET A 69 10.18 -7.42 5.72
CA MET A 69 9.30 -8.15 6.64
C MET A 69 9.34 -7.61 8.08
N GLN A 70 10.39 -6.90 8.50
CA GLN A 70 10.45 -6.24 9.81
C GLN A 70 9.26 -5.28 10.05
N PHE A 71 8.69 -4.70 9.00
CA PHE A 71 7.54 -3.81 9.13
C PHE A 71 6.24 -4.53 9.50
N ASN A 72 6.18 -5.86 9.45
CA ASN A 72 5.00 -6.62 9.89
C ASN A 72 4.65 -6.35 11.36
N GLY A 73 5.64 -6.18 12.23
CA GLY A 73 5.41 -5.84 13.64
C GLY A 73 5.05 -4.37 13.88
N GLU A 74 5.11 -3.53 12.84
CA GLU A 74 4.79 -2.10 12.90
C GLU A 74 3.43 -1.78 12.27
N ILE A 75 2.81 -2.76 11.59
CA ILE A 75 1.43 -2.66 11.09
C ILE A 75 0.50 -3.06 12.25
N PRO A 76 -0.38 -2.15 12.71
CA PRO A 76 -1.36 -2.46 13.74
C PRO A 76 -2.39 -3.46 13.23
N GLU A 77 -2.78 -4.38 14.10
CA GLU A 77 -3.80 -5.40 13.80
C GLU A 77 -5.20 -4.80 13.74
N ASP A 78 -5.50 -3.79 14.56
CA ASP A 78 -6.76 -3.05 14.52
C ASP A 78 -6.66 -1.85 13.55
N PRO A 79 -7.51 -1.76 12.52
CA PRO A 79 -7.60 -0.59 11.65
C PRO A 79 -7.87 0.74 12.38
N LYS A 80 -8.41 0.69 13.61
CA LYS A 80 -8.66 1.87 14.47
C LYS A 80 -7.39 2.34 15.18
N GLU A 81 -6.41 1.47 15.36
CA GLU A 81 -5.10 1.82 15.88
C GLU A 81 -4.25 2.33 14.73
N LEU A 82 -4.48 3.57 14.29
CA LEU A 82 -3.71 4.13 13.18
C LEU A 82 -2.22 4.20 13.56
N PRO A 83 -1.30 3.67 12.75
CA PRO A 83 0.12 3.77 13.05
C PRO A 83 0.57 5.24 12.94
N GLN A 84 1.39 5.72 13.89
CA GLN A 84 1.85 7.13 13.94
C GLN A 84 2.54 7.63 12.67
N TRP A 85 3.06 6.73 11.82
CA TRP A 85 3.70 7.05 10.54
C TRP A 85 2.74 7.25 9.37
N CYS A 86 1.43 7.09 9.60
CA CYS A 86 0.37 7.55 8.68
C CYS A 86 0.08 9.05 8.82
N ALA A 87 0.42 9.67 9.96
CA ALA A 87 0.42 11.12 10.09
C ALA A 87 1.76 11.66 9.57
N LEU A 88 1.74 12.25 8.37
CA LEU A 88 2.81 13.14 7.90
C LEU A 88 2.66 14.51 8.56
#